data_AF-A0A369JGQ0-F1
#
_entry.id   AF-A0A369JGQ0-F1
#
_cell.length_a   1.000
_cell.length_b   1.000
_cell.length_c   1.000
_cell.angle_alpha   90.00
_cell.angle_beta   90.00
_cell.angle_gamma   90.00
#
_symmetry.space_group_name_H-M   'P 1'
#
loop_
_entity.id
_entity.type
_entity.pdbx_description
1 polymer ?
#
loop_
_entity_poly.entity_id
_entity_poly.type
_entity_poly.pdbx_seq_one_letter_code
_entity_poly.pdbx_strand_id
1 'polypeptide(L)'
;MCSSDSPTHFFADELRRALAEQSFGLQTFHITTTENLHAKASATLLEGDEITISLTIRGYSVESNKPTVLSNLDDTVFESVENLLQSVSPKYEMKRHERWVRKLEGLLSVE
;
A
#
# COMPACT_ATOMS: atom_id res chain seq x y z
N MET A 1 -19.41 24.40 5.95
CA MET A 1 -18.50 24.15 7.09
C MET A 1 -17.27 23.49 6.49
N CYS A 2 -16.14 24.19 6.44
CA CYS A 2 -14.90 23.63 5.91
C CYS A 2 -14.28 22.75 6.99
N SER A 3 -14.15 21.44 6.74
CA SER A 3 -13.50 20.51 7.66
C SER A 3 -12.02 20.87 7.77
N SER A 4 -11.62 21.35 8.95
CA SER A 4 -10.22 21.52 9.33
C SER A 4 -9.65 20.15 9.70
N ASP A 5 -9.30 19.32 8.71
CA ASP A 5 -8.44 18.17 8.98
C ASP A 5 -7.08 18.72 9.41
N SER A 6 -6.68 18.44 10.65
CA SER A 6 -5.32 18.73 11.06
C SER A 6 -4.37 17.86 10.21
N PRO A 7 -3.17 18.37 9.84
CA PRO A 7 -2.20 17.63 9.02
C PRO A 7 -1.89 16.22 9.54
N THR A 8 -2.00 16.03 10.86
CA THR A 8 -1.91 14.75 11.57
C THR A 8 -2.85 13.68 11.02
N HIS A 9 -4.09 14.04 10.73
CA HIS A 9 -5.09 13.10 10.22
C HIS A 9 -4.92 12.84 8.73
N PHE A 10 -4.49 13.85 7.95
CA PHE A 10 -4.33 13.72 6.50
C PHE A 10 -3.46 12.51 6.10
N PHE A 11 -2.26 12.37 6.67
CA PHE A 11 -1.36 11.27 6.29
C PHE A 11 -1.90 9.90 6.70
N ALA A 12 -2.53 9.78 7.87
CA ALA A 12 -3.11 8.52 8.31
C ALA A 12 -4.34 8.14 7.48
N ASP A 13 -5.18 9.11 7.13
CA ASP A 13 -6.37 8.88 6.32
C ASP A 13 -6.02 8.57 4.87
N GLU A 14 -5.02 9.26 4.32
CA GLU A 14 -4.47 8.97 3.00
C GLU A 14 -3.87 7.56 2.95
N LEU A 15 -3.01 7.21 3.91
CA LEU A 15 -2.41 5.89 3.98
C LEU A 15 -3.47 4.80 4.15
N ARG A 16 -4.50 5.04 4.98
CA ARG A 16 -5.62 4.11 5.15
C ARG A 16 -6.39 3.94 3.85
N ARG A 17 -6.72 5.03 3.14
CA ARG A 17 -7.46 4.98 1.87
C ARG A 17 -6.65 4.24 0.81
N ALA A 18 -5.37 4.57 0.66
CA ALA A 18 -4.47 3.93 -0.27
C ALA A 18 -4.37 2.42 -0.02
N LEU A 19 -4.20 1.98 1.23
CA LEU A 19 -4.16 0.55 1.57
C LEU A 19 -5.51 -0.14 1.38
N ALA A 20 -6.63 0.54 1.68
CA ALA A 20 -7.96 0.00 1.46
C ALA A 20 -8.25 -0.26 -0.03
N GLU A 21 -7.83 0.65 -0.92
CA GLU A 21 -7.94 0.47 -2.38
C GLU A 21 -7.14 -0.75 -2.88
N GLN A 22 -6.03 -1.04 -2.20
CA GLN A 22 -5.14 -2.17 -2.50
C GLN A 22 -5.44 -3.43 -1.68
N SER A 23 -6.56 -3.47 -0.94
CA SER A 23 -6.94 -4.61 -0.08
C SER A 23 -7.03 -5.95 -0.80
N PHE A 24 -7.29 -5.97 -2.10
CA PHE A 24 -7.28 -7.20 -2.92
C PHE A 24 -5.89 -7.86 -3.01
N GLY A 25 -4.83 -7.10 -2.74
CA GLY A 25 -3.44 -7.48 -2.85
C GLY A 25 -2.74 -7.62 -1.49
N LEU A 26 -3.50 -7.58 -0.39
CA LEU A 26 -3.01 -7.69 0.99
C LEU A 26 -3.87 -8.72 1.73
N GLN A 27 -3.32 -9.37 2.76
CA GLN A 27 -4.14 -10.15 3.69
C GLN A 27 -4.84 -9.24 4.69
N THR A 28 -4.06 -8.38 5.34
CA THR A 28 -4.52 -7.45 6.38
C THR A 28 -3.62 -6.22 6.42
N PHE A 29 -4.14 -5.09 6.91
CA PHE A 29 -3.32 -3.94 7.27
C PHE A 29 -3.94 -3.18 8.44
N HIS A 30 -3.12 -2.45 9.18
CA HIS A 30 -3.58 -1.52 10.21
C HIS A 30 -2.60 -0.35 10.38
N ILE A 31 -3.14 0.84 10.67
CA ILE A 31 -2.33 2.04 10.94
C ILE A 31 -1.69 1.88 12.33
N THR A 32 -0.38 2.05 12.41
CA THR A 32 0.43 1.91 13.64
C THR A 32 0.85 3.26 14.21
N THR A 33 1.19 4.23 13.35
CA THR A 33 1.65 5.56 13.77
C THR A 33 0.89 6.65 13.02
N THR A 34 0.55 7.73 13.72
CA THR A 34 -0.10 8.92 13.16
C THR A 34 0.58 10.16 13.74
N GLU A 35 1.35 10.85 12.90
CA GLU A 35 2.10 12.06 13.22
C GLU A 35 1.78 13.16 12.20
N ASN A 36 2.14 14.41 12.50
CA ASN A 36 1.70 15.58 11.71
C ASN A 36 2.09 15.53 10.22
N LEU A 37 3.21 14.90 9.87
CA LEU A 37 3.73 14.86 8.49
C LEU A 37 4.10 13.43 8.05
N HIS A 38 3.59 12.44 8.78
CA HIS A 38 4.03 11.08 8.67
C HIS A 38 2.99 10.11 9.25
N ALA A 39 2.76 9.00 8.56
CA ALA A 39 1.96 7.89 9.06
C ALA A 39 2.63 6.56 8.75
N LYS A 40 2.47 5.58 9.64
CA LYS A 40 2.92 4.20 9.43
C LYS A 40 1.76 3.23 9.48
N ALA A 41 1.87 2.15 8.73
CA ALA A 41 0.97 1.03 8.78
C ALA A 41 1.76 -0.28 8.75
N SER A 42 1.32 -1.28 9.52
CA SER A 42 1.75 -2.65 9.28
C SER A 42 0.80 -3.27 8.24
N ALA A 43 1.37 -3.93 7.25
CA ALA A 43 0.65 -4.64 6.20
C ALA A 43 1.19 -6.06 6.04
N THR A 44 0.29 -7.03 5.97
CA THR A 44 0.60 -8.43 5.70
C THR A 44 0.36 -8.71 4.23
N LEU A 45 1.42 -9.07 3.52
CA LEU A 45 1.40 -9.41 2.10
C LEU A 45 0.71 -10.77 1.87
N LEU A 46 0.34 -11.07 0.63
CA LEU A 46 -0.30 -12.34 0.25
C LEU A 46 0.64 -13.56 0.39
N GLU A 47 1.93 -13.30 0.49
CA GLU A 47 2.98 -14.26 0.80
C GLU A 47 3.00 -14.65 2.28
N GLY A 48 2.40 -13.82 3.15
CA GLY A 48 2.42 -13.98 4.61
C GLY A 48 3.52 -13.16 5.30
N ASP A 49 4.33 -12.43 4.53
CA ASP A 49 5.31 -11.50 5.09
C ASP A 49 4.64 -10.23 5.59
N GLU A 50 5.08 -9.76 6.75
CA GLU A 50 4.65 -8.50 7.34
C GLU A 50 5.69 -7.42 7.05
N ILE A 51 5.23 -6.29 6.54
CA ILE A 51 6.04 -5.11 6.24
C ILE A 51 5.46 -3.88 6.92
N THR A 52 6.33 -2.91 7.24
CA THR A 52 5.87 -1.59 7.68
C THR A 52 5.92 -0.64 6.50
N ILE A 53 4.79 0.00 6.19
CA ILE A 53 4.68 1.01 5.14
C ILE A 53 4.60 2.38 5.81
N SER A 54 5.48 3.29 5.39
CA SER A 54 5.54 4.65 5.88
C SER A 54 5.09 5.60 4.77
N LEU A 55 4.21 6.55 5.08
CA LEU A 55 3.82 7.64 4.18
C LEU A 55 4.32 8.97 4.76
N THR A 56 5.03 9.74 3.93
CA THR A 56 5.50 11.09 4.25
C THR A 56 5.18 12.03 3.08
N ILE A 57 5.56 13.31 3.21
CA ILE A 57 5.52 14.28 2.10
C ILE A 57 6.30 13.84 0.85
N ARG A 58 7.27 12.92 0.99
CA ARG A 58 8.09 12.46 -0.14
C ARG A 58 7.43 11.32 -0.91
N GLY A 59 6.45 10.64 -0.31
CA GLY A 59 5.83 9.45 -0.84
C GLY A 59 5.84 8.29 0.16
N TYR A 60 5.72 7.08 -0.38
CA TYR A 60 5.63 5.82 0.34
C TYR A 60 6.99 5.14 0.43
N SER A 61 7.32 4.53 1.56
CA SER A 61 8.49 3.67 1.71
C SER A 61 8.14 2.44 2.52
N VAL A 62 9.01 1.44 2.47
CA VAL A 62 8.88 0.20 3.24
C VAL A 62 10.02 0.11 4.24
N GLU A 63 9.72 -0.41 5.43
CA GLU A 63 10.71 -0.84 6.41
C GLU A 63 10.49 -2.35 6.60
N SER A 64 11.45 -3.15 6.17
CA SER A 64 11.40 -4.60 6.35
C SER A 64 12.03 -5.01 7.68
N ASN A 65 11.27 -5.70 8.54
CA ASN A 65 11.80 -6.29 9.77
C ASN A 65 12.69 -7.53 9.51
N LYS A 66 12.75 -8.01 8.26
CA LYS A 66 13.56 -9.17 7.85
C LYS A 66 14.69 -8.72 6.93
N PRO A 67 15.94 -9.21 7.11
CA PRO A 67 17.08 -8.94 6.23
C PRO A 67 17.00 -9.67 4.86
N THR A 68 15.79 -9.86 4.34
CA THR A 68 15.50 -10.47 3.03
C THR A 68 15.67 -9.45 1.91
N VAL A 69 15.46 -9.87 0.65
CA VAL A 69 15.56 -9.11 -0.62
C VAL A 69 15.02 -7.66 -0.58
N LEU A 70 14.12 -7.35 0.36
CA LEU A 70 13.54 -6.04 0.64
C LEU A 70 14.51 -5.03 1.29
N SER A 71 15.63 -5.45 1.88
CA SER A 71 16.58 -4.52 2.52
C SER A 71 17.28 -3.58 1.52
N ASN A 72 17.25 -3.90 0.23
CA ASN A 72 17.67 -2.97 -0.83
C ASN A 72 16.63 -1.87 -1.12
N LEU A 73 15.40 -2.02 -0.60
CA LEU A 73 14.27 -1.12 -0.85
C LEU A 73 13.96 -0.20 0.34
N ASP A 74 14.62 -0.38 1.50
CA ASP A 74 14.33 0.40 2.72
C ASP A 74 14.52 1.92 2.52
N ASP A 75 15.42 2.34 1.60
CA ASP A 75 15.64 3.74 1.24
C ASP A 75 14.88 4.18 -0.03
N THR A 76 14.16 3.26 -0.67
CA THR A 76 13.43 3.57 -1.91
C THR A 76 12.10 4.23 -1.58
N VAL A 77 11.92 5.44 -2.11
CA VAL A 77 10.65 6.17 -2.02
C VAL A 77 9.85 5.96 -3.29
N PHE A 78 8.61 5.52 -3.12
CA PHE A 78 7.65 5.27 -4.17
C PHE A 78 6.60 6.38 -4.20
N GLU A 79 6.18 6.75 -5.41
CA GLU A 79 5.12 7.74 -5.60
C GLU A 79 3.74 7.22 -5.15
N SER A 80 3.49 5.91 -5.30
CA SER A 80 2.21 5.28 -4.97
C SER A 80 2.41 3.99 -4.18
N VAL A 81 1.41 3.66 -3.36
CA VAL A 81 1.35 2.38 -2.65
C VAL A 81 1.33 1.20 -3.63
N GLU A 82 0.77 1.39 -4.82
CA GLU A 82 0.69 0.37 -5.86
C GLU A 82 2.08 0.04 -6.45
N ASN A 83 2.93 1.05 -6.69
CA ASN A 83 4.31 0.83 -7.14
C ASN A 83 5.14 0.14 -6.05
N LEU A 84 4.92 0.53 -4.78
CA LEU A 84 5.55 -0.12 -3.63
C LEU A 84 5.14 -1.61 -3.58
N LEU A 85 3.84 -1.91 -3.58
CA LEU A 85 3.34 -3.28 -3.45
C LEU A 85 3.79 -4.19 -4.61
N GLN A 86 3.90 -3.66 -5.83
CA GLN A 86 4.48 -4.39 -6.97
C GLN A 86 5.93 -4.78 -6.74
N SER A 87 6.73 -3.90 -6.13
CA SER A 87 8.15 -4.17 -5.88
C SER A 87 8.39 -5.19 -4.77
N VAL A 88 7.46 -5.31 -3.81
CA VAL A 88 7.64 -6.12 -2.60
C VAL A 88 6.85 -7.44 -2.59
N SER A 89 5.83 -7.59 -3.45
CA SER A 89 4.94 -8.75 -3.47
C SER A 89 4.71 -9.28 -4.90
N PRO A 90 5.38 -10.37 -5.30
CA PRO A 90 5.09 -11.03 -6.57
C PRO A 90 3.64 -11.51 -6.70
N LYS A 91 3.00 -11.95 -5.60
CA LYS A 91 1.59 -12.35 -5.63
C LYS A 91 0.65 -11.16 -5.80
N TYR A 92 1.02 -9.98 -5.32
CA TYR A 92 0.28 -8.76 -5.60
C TYR A 92 0.23 -8.49 -7.11
N GLU A 93 1.38 -8.60 -7.80
CA GLU A 93 1.45 -8.39 -9.25
C GLU A 93 0.56 -9.38 -10.01
N MET A 94 0.62 -10.67 -9.64
CA MET A 94 -0.26 -11.70 -10.20
C MET A 94 -1.75 -11.38 -9.97
N LYS A 95 -2.13 -11.00 -8.74
CA LYS A 95 -3.52 -10.63 -8.40
C LYS A 95 -4.00 -9.40 -9.15
N ARG A 96 -3.13 -8.41 -9.34
CA ARG A 96 -3.42 -7.21 -10.13
C ARG A 96 -3.68 -7.58 -11.59
N HIS A 97 -2.86 -8.45 -12.17
CA HIS A 97 -3.07 -8.94 -13.53
C HIS A 97 -4.41 -9.68 -13.67
N GLU A 98 -4.72 -10.61 -12.75
CA GLU A 98 -6.02 -11.30 -12.71
C GLU A 98 -7.20 -10.32 -12.66
N ARG A 99 -7.08 -9.25 -11.85
CA ARG A 99 -8.12 -8.22 -11.73
C ARG A 99 -8.31 -7.46 -13.03
N TRP A 100 -7.24 -7.15 -13.75
CA TRP A 100 -7.32 -6.51 -15.07
C TRP A 100 -7.96 -7.41 -16.11
N VAL A 101 -7.54 -8.67 -16.20
CA VAL A 101 -8.09 -9.65 -17.14
C VAL A 101 -9.59 -9.85 -16.89
N ARG A 102 -9.98 -10.06 -15.62
CA ARG A 102 -11.41 -10.19 -15.26
C ARG A 102 -12.23 -8.95 -15.65
N LYS A 103 -11.66 -7.75 -15.56
CA LYS A 103 -12.36 -6.53 -15.99
C LYS A 103 -12.54 -6.47 -17.50
N LEU A 104 -11.56 -6.94 -18.27
CA LEU A 104 -11.67 -7.05 -19.73
C LEU A 104 -12.73 -8.08 -20.12
N GLU A 105 -12.72 -9.27 -19.51
CA GLU A 105 -13.71 -10.32 -19.74
C GLU A 105 -15.14 -9.86 -19.42
N GLY A 106 -15.31 -9.07 -18.35
CA GLY A 106 -16.60 -8.50 -17.98
C GLY A 106 -17.15 -7.48 -19.00
N LEU A 107 -16.29 -6.81 -19.76
CA LEU A 107 -16.70 -5.90 -20.83
C LEU A 107 -17.04 -6.65 -22.13
N LEU A 108 -16.39 -7.79 -22.37
CA LEU A 108 -16.65 -8.67 -23.52
C LEU A 108 -17.93 -9.50 -23.36
N SER A 109 -18.42 -9.69 -22.13
CA SER A 109 -19.60 -10.51 -21.83
C SER A 109 -20.93 -9.73 -21.85
N VAL A 110 -20.94 -8.50 -22.36
CA VAL A 110 -22.17 -7.71 -22.57
C VAL A 110 -22.58 -7.84 -24.04
N GLU A 111 -23.34 -8.90 -24.36
CA GLU A 111 -24.16 -9.02 -25.58
C GLU A 111 -25.59 -8.53 -25.30
#